data_AF-A0A1Y3MHF4-F1
#
_entry.id   AF-A0A1Y3MHF4-F1
#
_cell.length_a   1.000
_cell.length_b   1.000
_cell.length_c   1.000
_cell.angle_alpha   90.00
_cell.angle_beta   90.00
_cell.angle_gamma   90.00
#
_symmetry.space_group_name_H-M   'P 1'
#
loop_
_entity.id
_entity.type
_entity.pdbx_description
1 polymer ?
#
loop_
_entity_poly.entity_id
_entity_poly.type
_entity_poly.pdbx_seq_one_letter_code
_entity_poly.pdbx_strand_id
1 'polypeptide(L)'
;MKRMIASICVAGSLLIAPIQSFAGVNTGGNQQIIVKDGWVFEQNNWYYYVNNVPASGWKKIQGTWYYFESNGVMKTDWYFDGTNWFYMNSNGGMETGWKKVQGTWYYFESNGVMKTDWYFDGMNWFYMNSNGGMEIGWNKIGGALYYFENSGVWVASNDADYLYTIGENQQLILVTANDYGTSKAEIQTFEKRNNKWYPVYAAMQGYIGRNGFAYTMAEGGKSSPRGKYTIGTAFGRYGNPGTKLPYRQITSNDVWVDDSNSSLYNTWQQKPANGRWSSAENMNIPQYDYGFVINYNTERIAGAGSAIFFHISDMYTYGCTAISRENVLSVLRWLNPAKSPVIVQTPESELKYY
;
A
#
# COMPACT_ATOMS: atom_id res chain seq x y z
N MET A 1 13.75 50.80 -8.59
CA MET A 1 15.05 50.73 -9.31
C MET A 1 15.51 49.28 -9.34
N LYS A 2 15.65 48.73 -10.56
CA LYS A 2 16.31 47.47 -11.00
C LYS A 2 16.20 46.20 -10.14
N ARG A 3 15.43 45.24 -10.68
CA ARG A 3 15.49 43.79 -10.43
C ARG A 3 16.77 43.21 -11.06
N MET A 4 17.42 42.28 -10.37
CA MET A 4 18.45 41.39 -10.90
C MET A 4 17.83 40.06 -11.32
N ILE A 5 18.31 39.57 -12.46
CA ILE A 5 17.89 38.38 -13.20
C ILE A 5 18.69 37.18 -12.70
N ALA A 6 18.05 36.03 -12.56
CA ALA A 6 18.72 34.74 -12.54
C ALA A 6 18.03 33.80 -13.53
N SER A 7 18.84 33.29 -14.46
CA SER A 7 18.52 32.39 -15.56
C SER A 7 17.92 31.06 -15.11
N ILE A 8 16.96 30.56 -15.89
CA ILE A 8 16.64 29.14 -15.97
C ILE A 8 16.77 28.72 -17.43
N CYS A 9 17.66 27.74 -17.66
CA CYS A 9 17.78 26.96 -18.89
C CYS A 9 16.46 26.23 -19.19
N VAL A 10 15.97 26.36 -20.42
CA VAL A 10 15.08 25.35 -21.01
C VAL A 10 15.71 24.95 -22.34
N ALA A 11 16.32 23.77 -22.36
CA ALA A 11 16.67 23.05 -23.56
C ALA A 11 15.55 22.03 -23.83
N GLY A 12 15.03 22.00 -25.06
CA GLY A 12 14.12 20.92 -25.49
C GLY A 12 13.04 21.35 -26.46
N SER A 13 13.45 21.58 -27.72
CA SER A 13 12.62 21.46 -28.94
C SER A 13 11.33 22.29 -29.00
N LEU A 14 11.46 23.57 -29.36
CA LEU A 14 10.42 24.26 -30.13
C LEU A 14 10.36 23.60 -31.52
N LEU A 15 9.29 22.88 -31.82
CA LEU A 15 8.86 22.66 -33.20
C LEU A 15 8.15 23.93 -33.68
N ILE A 16 8.96 24.85 -34.22
CA ILE A 16 8.50 26.03 -34.93
C ILE A 16 7.78 25.55 -36.20
N ALA A 17 6.49 25.84 -36.33
CA ALA A 17 5.78 25.68 -37.60
C ALA A 17 6.45 26.58 -38.67
N PRO A 18 6.59 26.13 -39.93
CA PRO A 18 7.28 26.91 -40.94
C PRO A 18 6.51 28.20 -41.22
N ILE A 19 7.15 29.34 -40.93
CA ILE A 19 6.71 30.66 -41.37
C ILE A 19 6.97 30.73 -42.87
N GLN A 20 5.94 30.63 -43.70
CA GLN A 20 6.05 31.11 -45.08
C GLN A 20 5.79 32.62 -45.08
N SER A 21 6.89 33.38 -45.16
CA SER A 21 6.83 34.81 -45.49
C SER A 21 6.50 34.97 -46.98
N PHE A 22 5.45 35.72 -47.30
CA PHE A 22 5.29 36.29 -48.64
C PHE A 22 5.35 37.81 -48.54
N ALA A 23 6.47 38.38 -48.98
CA ALA A 23 6.58 39.78 -49.34
C ALA A 23 6.93 39.86 -50.83
N GLY A 24 5.93 40.21 -51.64
CA GLY A 24 6.08 40.50 -53.05
C GLY A 24 4.94 41.43 -53.46
N VAL A 25 5.22 42.74 -53.51
CA VAL A 25 4.33 43.73 -54.11
C VAL A 25 4.42 43.57 -55.63
N ASN A 26 3.28 43.37 -56.29
CA ASN A 26 3.18 43.63 -57.73
C ASN A 26 1.83 44.29 -58.05
N THR A 27 1.92 45.41 -58.76
CA THR A 27 0.84 46.28 -59.21
C THR A 27 0.18 45.73 -60.46
N GLY A 28 -1.15 45.54 -60.43
CA GLY A 28 -1.95 45.21 -61.61
C GLY A 28 -3.21 44.46 -61.23
N GLY A 29 -4.37 44.95 -61.67
CA GLY A 29 -5.68 44.42 -61.31
C GLY A 29 -5.83 42.92 -61.60
N ASN A 30 -5.83 42.13 -60.53
CA ASN A 30 -6.50 40.85 -60.36
C ASN A 30 -6.46 40.58 -58.87
N GLN A 31 -7.62 40.47 -58.21
CA GLN A 31 -7.66 40.07 -56.81
C GLN A 31 -6.98 38.69 -56.70
N GLN A 32 -5.78 38.64 -56.13
CA GLN A 32 -5.19 37.37 -55.72
C GLN A 32 -6.14 36.75 -54.70
N ILE A 33 -6.84 35.70 -55.10
CA ILE A 33 -7.55 34.84 -54.17
C ILE A 33 -6.47 34.24 -53.28
N ILE A 34 -6.30 34.78 -52.08
CA ILE A 34 -5.43 34.17 -51.07
C ILE A 34 -6.07 32.83 -50.73
N VAL A 35 -5.51 31.74 -51.24
CA VAL A 35 -5.97 30.40 -50.93
C VAL A 35 -5.43 30.04 -49.54
N LYS A 36 -6.31 30.00 -48.55
CA LYS A 36 -6.05 29.45 -47.23
C LYS A 36 -6.10 27.92 -47.33
N ASP A 37 -5.00 27.28 -46.95
CA ASP A 37 -4.89 25.83 -46.84
C ASP A 37 -3.98 25.51 -45.64
N GLY A 38 -4.46 24.65 -44.73
CA GLY A 38 -3.80 24.35 -43.46
C GLY A 38 -4.16 25.30 -42.31
N TRP A 39 -3.29 25.37 -41.31
CA TRP A 39 -3.49 26.14 -40.08
C TRP A 39 -3.40 27.64 -40.31
N VAL A 40 -4.42 28.38 -39.87
CA VAL A 40 -4.48 29.85 -39.94
C VAL A 40 -4.90 30.41 -38.58
N PHE A 41 -4.15 31.39 -38.06
CA PHE A 41 -4.54 32.14 -36.88
C PHE A 41 -5.10 33.50 -37.29
N GLU A 42 -6.37 33.74 -37.00
CA GLU A 42 -7.04 35.00 -37.31
C GLU A 42 -8.13 35.30 -36.31
N GLN A 43 -8.45 36.59 -36.12
CA GLN A 43 -9.46 37.03 -35.15
C GLN A 43 -9.25 36.43 -33.74
N ASN A 44 -7.98 36.25 -33.36
CA ASN A 44 -7.55 35.64 -32.11
C ASN A 44 -7.95 34.16 -31.92
N ASN A 45 -8.25 33.45 -33.01
CA ASN A 45 -8.66 32.05 -33.01
C ASN A 45 -7.85 31.24 -34.05
N TRP A 46 -7.70 29.94 -33.80
CA TRP A 46 -7.10 29.01 -34.76
C TRP A 46 -8.18 28.35 -35.62
N TYR A 47 -7.89 28.22 -36.91
CA TYR A 47 -8.70 27.57 -37.92
C TYR A 47 -7.83 26.59 -38.71
N TYR A 48 -8.46 25.60 -39.33
CA TYR A 48 -7.82 24.76 -40.33
C TYR A 48 -8.61 24.82 -41.64
N TYR A 49 -8.00 25.33 -42.69
CA TYR A 49 -8.63 25.46 -44.00
C TYR A 49 -8.26 24.31 -44.93
N VAL A 50 -9.20 23.91 -45.78
CA VAL A 50 -8.95 23.07 -46.95
C VAL A 50 -9.56 23.79 -48.14
N ASN A 51 -8.73 24.27 -49.08
CA ASN A 51 -9.17 25.02 -50.25
C ASN A 51 -10.13 26.17 -49.91
N ASN A 52 -9.73 27.07 -49.00
CA ASN A 52 -10.55 28.18 -48.48
C ASN A 52 -11.79 27.82 -47.66
N VAL A 53 -12.07 26.53 -47.42
CA VAL A 53 -13.19 26.10 -46.56
C VAL A 53 -12.67 25.77 -45.16
N PRO A 54 -13.15 26.42 -44.08
CA PRO A 54 -12.75 26.08 -42.73
C PRO A 54 -13.31 24.70 -42.34
N ALA A 55 -12.50 23.91 -41.66
CA ALA A 55 -12.92 22.65 -41.08
C ALA A 55 -13.99 22.87 -39.99
N SER A 56 -14.90 21.92 -39.85
CA SER A 56 -15.88 21.84 -38.76
C SER A 56 -15.96 20.40 -38.25
N GLY A 57 -16.32 20.23 -36.98
CA GLY A 57 -16.36 18.94 -36.30
C GLY A 57 -14.98 18.33 -36.06
N TRP A 58 -14.95 17.01 -35.88
CA TRP A 58 -13.73 16.25 -35.64
C TRP A 58 -12.86 16.14 -36.89
N LYS A 59 -11.57 16.45 -36.77
CA LYS A 59 -10.60 16.30 -37.85
C LYS A 59 -9.27 15.78 -37.33
N LYS A 60 -8.76 14.73 -37.98
CA LYS A 60 -7.42 14.20 -37.70
C LYS A 60 -6.40 14.88 -38.62
N ILE A 61 -5.43 15.57 -38.03
CA ILE A 61 -4.39 16.32 -38.75
C ILE A 61 -3.04 15.82 -38.24
N GLN A 62 -2.22 15.26 -39.14
CA GLN A 62 -0.89 14.73 -38.83
C GLN A 62 -0.86 13.75 -37.64
N GLY A 63 -1.91 12.94 -37.49
CA GLY A 63 -2.02 11.95 -36.43
C GLY A 63 -2.79 12.41 -35.17
N THR A 64 -2.98 13.71 -34.99
CA THR A 64 -3.67 14.29 -33.81
C THR A 64 -5.12 14.63 -34.15
N TRP A 65 -6.04 14.35 -33.23
CA TRP A 65 -7.45 14.74 -33.36
C TRP A 65 -7.67 16.16 -32.83
N TYR A 66 -8.42 16.94 -33.59
CA TYR A 66 -8.87 18.29 -33.25
C TYR A 66 -10.38 18.36 -33.42
N TYR A 67 -11.03 19.26 -32.68
CA TYR A 67 -12.43 19.60 -32.89
C TYR A 67 -12.55 21.06 -33.30
N PHE A 68 -13.32 21.33 -34.34
CA PHE A 68 -13.63 22.67 -34.81
C PHE A 68 -15.12 22.95 -34.61
N GLU A 69 -15.45 24.08 -34.01
CA GLU A 69 -16.84 24.52 -33.84
C GLU A 69 -17.49 24.80 -35.21
N SER A 70 -18.81 25.01 -35.25
CA SER A 70 -19.55 25.20 -36.50
C SER A 70 -19.10 26.44 -37.30
N ASN A 71 -18.50 27.42 -36.63
CA ASN A 71 -17.89 28.62 -37.23
C ASN A 71 -16.43 28.40 -37.66
N GLY A 72 -15.88 27.20 -37.48
CA GLY A 72 -14.50 26.83 -37.83
C GLY A 72 -13.45 27.10 -36.76
N VAL A 73 -13.82 27.64 -35.60
CA VAL A 73 -12.89 27.92 -34.50
C VAL A 73 -12.45 26.59 -33.86
N MET A 74 -11.13 26.39 -33.73
CA MET A 74 -10.54 25.24 -33.06
C MET A 74 -10.86 25.27 -31.56
N LYS A 75 -11.35 24.15 -31.03
CA LYS A 75 -11.67 24.00 -29.61
C LYS A 75 -10.42 23.73 -28.77
N THR A 76 -10.35 24.38 -27.61
CA THR A 76 -9.45 24.06 -26.50
C THR A 76 -10.27 23.75 -25.25
N ASP A 77 -9.63 23.13 -24.26
CA ASP A 77 -10.22 22.69 -22.99
C ASP A 77 -11.39 21.69 -23.16
N TRP A 78 -12.30 21.67 -22.18
CA TRP A 78 -13.41 20.74 -22.13
C TRP A 78 -14.36 20.91 -23.30
N TYR A 79 -14.74 19.78 -23.91
CA TYR A 79 -15.72 19.69 -24.97
C TYR A 79 -16.74 18.59 -24.66
N PHE A 80 -18.02 18.91 -24.73
CA PHE A 80 -19.12 17.95 -24.61
C PHE A 80 -19.84 17.86 -25.95
N ASP A 81 -19.93 16.66 -26.52
CA ASP A 81 -20.55 16.43 -27.83
C ASP A 81 -22.08 16.21 -27.77
N GLY A 82 -22.66 16.32 -26.58
CA GLY A 82 -24.06 15.98 -26.29
C GLY A 82 -24.22 14.61 -25.61
N THR A 83 -23.19 13.77 -25.62
CA THR A 83 -23.18 12.46 -24.96
C THR A 83 -21.91 12.23 -24.13
N ASN A 84 -20.74 12.58 -24.66
CA ASN A 84 -19.43 12.30 -24.09
C ASN A 84 -18.64 13.59 -23.85
N TRP A 85 -17.81 13.55 -22.81
CA TRP A 85 -16.83 14.59 -22.53
C TRP A 85 -15.48 14.25 -23.12
N PHE A 86 -14.80 15.26 -23.63
CA PHE A 86 -13.44 15.24 -24.18
C PHE A 86 -12.65 16.40 -23.58
N TYR A 87 -11.33 16.32 -23.62
CA TYR A 87 -10.47 17.44 -23.26
C TYR A 87 -9.46 17.72 -24.36
N MET A 88 -9.51 18.94 -24.88
CA MET A 88 -8.59 19.45 -25.89
C MET A 88 -7.48 20.24 -25.17
N ASN A 89 -6.22 19.93 -25.44
CA ASN A 89 -5.10 20.63 -24.82
C ASN A 89 -4.98 22.09 -25.31
N SER A 90 -4.00 22.83 -24.79
CA SER A 90 -3.80 24.25 -25.14
C SER A 90 -3.50 24.48 -26.63
N ASN A 91 -3.04 23.45 -27.34
CA ASN A 91 -2.81 23.47 -28.79
C ASN A 91 -3.99 22.88 -29.58
N GLY A 92 -5.11 22.59 -28.92
CA GLY A 92 -6.32 22.02 -29.50
C GLY A 92 -6.25 20.53 -29.81
N GLY A 93 -5.17 19.84 -29.46
CA GLY A 93 -5.07 18.39 -29.63
C GLY A 93 -5.87 17.64 -28.56
N MET A 94 -6.64 16.64 -28.97
CA MET A 94 -7.44 15.81 -28.06
C MET A 94 -6.52 14.98 -27.15
N GLU A 95 -6.74 15.04 -25.84
CA GLU A 95 -6.02 14.22 -24.87
C GLU A 95 -6.54 12.78 -24.87
N THR A 96 -5.64 11.84 -24.58
CA THR A 96 -5.94 10.45 -24.26
C THR A 96 -5.08 10.02 -23.07
N GLY A 97 -5.49 9.01 -22.33
CA GLY A 97 -4.84 8.56 -21.10
C GLY A 97 -5.07 9.49 -19.90
N TRP A 98 -4.17 9.40 -18.92
CA TRP A 98 -4.24 10.19 -17.68
C TRP A 98 -3.90 11.66 -17.91
N LYS A 99 -4.77 12.56 -17.44
CA LYS A 99 -4.55 14.01 -17.49
C LYS A 99 -4.97 14.68 -16.19
N LYS A 100 -4.10 15.54 -15.66
CA LYS A 100 -4.43 16.39 -14.52
C LYS A 100 -4.94 17.74 -15.02
N VAL A 101 -6.18 18.08 -14.67
CA VAL A 101 -6.84 19.34 -15.04
C VAL A 101 -7.23 20.06 -13.75
N GLN A 102 -6.67 21.26 -13.54
CA GLN A 102 -6.93 22.12 -12.37
C GLN A 102 -6.79 21.41 -11.01
N GLY A 103 -5.88 20.45 -10.90
CA GLY A 103 -5.63 19.72 -9.65
C GLY A 103 -6.30 18.35 -9.57
N THR A 104 -7.29 18.07 -10.41
CA THR A 104 -8.02 16.80 -10.45
C THR A 104 -7.51 15.90 -11.56
N TRP A 105 -7.35 14.60 -11.30
CA TRP A 105 -6.98 13.61 -12.30
C TRP A 105 -8.21 13.09 -13.04
N TYR A 106 -8.09 12.99 -14.36
CA TYR A 106 -9.06 12.42 -15.29
C TYR A 106 -8.36 11.35 -16.13
N TYR A 107 -9.14 10.39 -16.63
CA TYR A 107 -8.67 9.43 -17.63
C TYR A 107 -9.51 9.56 -18.88
N PHE A 108 -8.86 9.70 -20.04
CA PHE A 108 -9.50 9.73 -21.34
C PHE A 108 -9.18 8.43 -22.07
N GLU A 109 -10.19 7.74 -22.59
CA GLU A 109 -10.00 6.52 -23.35
C GLU A 109 -9.25 6.79 -24.66
N SER A 110 -8.88 5.74 -25.40
CA SER A 110 -8.12 5.87 -26.65
C SER A 110 -8.88 6.63 -27.76
N ASN A 111 -10.20 6.70 -27.66
CA ASN A 111 -11.07 7.51 -28.52
C ASN A 111 -11.27 8.95 -27.99
N GLY A 112 -10.65 9.32 -26.86
CA GLY A 112 -10.73 10.62 -26.21
C GLY A 112 -11.92 10.81 -25.27
N VAL A 113 -12.80 9.82 -25.13
CA VAL A 113 -13.95 9.91 -24.23
C VAL A 113 -13.48 9.87 -22.78
N MET A 114 -13.94 10.81 -21.97
CA MET A 114 -13.66 10.87 -20.53
C MET A 114 -14.29 9.67 -19.82
N LYS A 115 -13.48 8.94 -19.07
CA LYS A 115 -13.93 7.81 -18.27
C LYS A 115 -14.66 8.27 -17.01
N THR A 116 -15.78 7.61 -16.75
CA THR A 116 -16.47 7.61 -15.45
C THR A 116 -16.53 6.18 -14.91
N ASP A 117 -16.86 6.04 -13.62
CA ASP A 117 -16.96 4.76 -12.91
C ASP A 117 -15.60 4.04 -12.81
N TRP A 118 -15.63 2.74 -12.48
CA TRP A 118 -14.47 1.88 -12.36
C TRP A 118 -13.64 1.85 -13.64
N TYR A 119 -12.33 1.92 -13.47
CA TYR A 119 -11.33 1.81 -14.52
C TYR A 119 -10.23 0.85 -14.08
N PHE A 120 -9.88 -0.11 -14.95
CA PHE A 120 -8.77 -1.04 -14.76
C PHE A 120 -7.71 -0.76 -15.80
N ASP A 121 -6.49 -0.47 -15.38
CA ASP A 121 -5.38 -0.14 -16.27
C ASP A 121 -4.59 -1.38 -16.77
N GLY A 122 -5.01 -2.58 -16.36
CA GLY A 122 -4.29 -3.83 -16.60
C GLY A 122 -3.55 -4.37 -15.36
N MET A 123 -3.41 -3.56 -14.31
CA MET A 123 -2.75 -3.94 -13.05
C MET A 123 -3.55 -3.48 -11.83
N ASN A 124 -4.07 -2.26 -11.86
CA ASN A 124 -4.70 -1.58 -10.74
C ASN A 124 -6.11 -1.11 -11.13
N TRP A 125 -6.97 -1.05 -10.12
CA TRP A 125 -8.30 -0.46 -10.25
C TRP A 125 -8.29 0.98 -9.73
N PHE A 126 -9.06 1.82 -10.40
CA PHE A 126 -9.32 3.21 -10.07
C PHE A 126 -10.82 3.45 -10.14
N TYR A 127 -11.29 4.52 -9.52
CA TYR A 127 -12.68 4.94 -9.62
C TYR A 127 -12.76 6.41 -10.03
N MET A 128 -13.46 6.67 -11.13
CA MET A 128 -13.74 8.01 -11.62
C MET A 128 -15.18 8.36 -11.22
N ASN A 129 -15.40 9.48 -10.54
CA ASN A 129 -16.75 9.88 -10.15
C ASN A 129 -17.60 10.29 -11.35
N SER A 130 -18.85 10.69 -11.11
CA SER A 130 -19.80 11.07 -12.17
C SER A 130 -19.35 12.29 -12.99
N ASN A 131 -18.44 13.12 -12.47
CA ASN A 131 -17.83 14.24 -13.18
C ASN A 131 -16.50 13.85 -13.83
N GLY A 132 -16.11 12.57 -13.79
CA GLY A 132 -14.87 12.02 -14.33
C GLY A 132 -13.63 12.27 -13.48
N GLY A 133 -13.76 12.86 -12.29
CA GLY A 133 -12.63 13.07 -11.38
C GLY A 133 -12.25 11.78 -10.67
N MET A 134 -10.96 11.46 -10.61
CA MET A 134 -10.44 10.28 -9.93
C MET A 134 -10.61 10.42 -8.41
N GLU A 135 -11.22 9.43 -7.77
CA GLU A 135 -11.41 9.39 -6.33
C GLU A 135 -10.14 8.93 -5.59
N ILE A 136 -9.96 9.47 -4.38
CA ILE A 136 -8.91 9.09 -3.43
C ILE A 136 -9.51 8.93 -2.03
N GLY A 137 -8.84 8.20 -1.15
CA GLY A 137 -9.29 7.93 0.21
C GLY A 137 -10.52 7.02 0.27
N TRP A 138 -11.25 7.12 1.38
CA TRP A 138 -12.43 6.30 1.65
C TRP A 138 -13.66 6.81 0.88
N ASN A 139 -14.25 5.94 0.07
CA ASN A 139 -15.41 6.24 -0.77
C ASN A 139 -16.46 5.14 -0.67
N LYS A 140 -17.74 5.54 -0.58
CA LYS A 140 -18.88 4.60 -0.56
C LYS A 140 -19.46 4.45 -1.97
N ILE A 141 -19.24 3.30 -2.59
CA ILE A 141 -19.65 3.01 -3.97
C ILE A 141 -20.60 1.81 -3.95
N GLY A 142 -21.82 1.97 -4.48
CA GLY A 142 -22.81 0.89 -4.50
C GLY A 142 -23.18 0.32 -3.13
N GLY A 143 -23.02 1.11 -2.05
CA GLY A 143 -23.29 0.68 -0.67
C GLY A 143 -22.09 0.08 0.07
N ALA A 144 -21.03 -0.31 -0.62
CA ALA A 144 -19.78 -0.81 -0.05
C ALA A 144 -18.72 0.29 0.08
N LEU A 145 -17.84 0.17 1.06
CA LEU A 145 -16.77 1.13 1.34
C LEU A 145 -15.46 0.67 0.70
N TYR A 146 -14.83 1.53 -0.10
CA TYR A 146 -13.57 1.28 -0.81
C TYR A 146 -12.53 2.31 -0.40
N TYR A 147 -11.27 1.91 -0.31
CA TYR A 147 -10.16 2.82 -0.07
C TYR A 147 -9.29 2.94 -1.32
N PHE A 148 -9.04 4.17 -1.76
CA PHE A 148 -8.14 4.49 -2.85
C PHE A 148 -6.93 5.25 -2.29
N GLU A 149 -5.73 4.91 -2.74
CA GLU A 149 -4.52 5.63 -2.34
C GLU A 149 -4.49 7.04 -2.96
N ASN A 150 -3.51 7.86 -2.57
CA ASN A 150 -3.29 9.17 -3.22
C ASN A 150 -2.97 9.07 -4.71
N SER A 151 -2.50 7.91 -5.17
CA SER A 151 -2.32 7.57 -6.59
C SER A 151 -3.65 7.23 -7.30
N GLY A 152 -4.75 7.06 -6.56
CA GLY A 152 -6.05 6.61 -7.05
C GLY A 152 -6.20 5.09 -7.13
N VAL A 153 -5.17 4.32 -6.77
CA VAL A 153 -5.21 2.86 -6.80
C VAL A 153 -6.11 2.34 -5.68
N TRP A 154 -7.08 1.51 -6.02
CA TRP A 154 -7.92 0.79 -5.08
C TRP A 154 -7.10 -0.24 -4.29
N VAL A 155 -7.27 -0.24 -2.97
CA VAL A 155 -6.70 -1.25 -2.07
C VAL A 155 -7.82 -2.15 -1.56
N ALA A 156 -7.76 -3.43 -1.93
CA ALA A 156 -8.70 -4.45 -1.46
C ALA A 156 -8.70 -4.55 0.08
N SER A 157 -9.84 -4.93 0.64
CA SER A 157 -9.92 -5.26 2.06
C SER A 157 -9.19 -6.57 2.37
N ASN A 158 -8.59 -6.63 3.55
CA ASN A 158 -7.93 -7.82 4.09
C ASN A 158 -8.37 -8.06 5.54
N ASP A 159 -8.00 -9.21 6.10
CA ASP A 159 -8.44 -9.63 7.43
C ASP A 159 -8.16 -8.59 8.52
N ALA A 160 -7.01 -7.89 8.43
CA ALA A 160 -6.64 -6.87 9.41
C ALA A 160 -7.59 -5.65 9.41
N ASP A 161 -8.26 -5.35 8.29
CA ASP A 161 -9.23 -4.24 8.20
C ASP A 161 -10.50 -4.49 9.02
N TYR A 162 -10.79 -5.76 9.34
CA TYR A 162 -11.97 -6.16 10.09
C TYR A 162 -11.69 -6.33 11.59
N LEU A 163 -10.44 -6.21 12.02
CA LEU A 163 -10.04 -6.35 13.43
C LEU A 163 -10.28 -5.03 14.18
N TYR A 164 -11.35 -4.95 14.98
CA TYR A 164 -11.79 -3.69 15.60
C TYR A 164 -11.01 -3.33 16.87
N THR A 165 -10.34 -4.29 17.50
CA THR A 165 -9.61 -4.11 18.76
C THR A 165 -8.16 -3.63 18.58
N ILE A 166 -7.68 -3.48 17.34
CA ILE A 166 -6.30 -3.07 17.01
C ILE A 166 -6.20 -1.63 16.49
N GLY A 167 -7.23 -0.80 16.71
CA GLY A 167 -7.39 0.52 16.10
C GLY A 167 -6.19 1.47 16.25
N GLU A 168 -5.56 1.49 17.44
CA GLU A 168 -4.41 2.35 17.75
C GLU A 168 -3.06 1.75 17.31
N ASN A 169 -3.02 0.46 16.97
CA ASN A 169 -1.80 -0.21 16.55
C ASN A 169 -1.48 0.14 15.08
N GLN A 170 -0.19 0.24 14.75
CA GLN A 170 0.26 0.48 13.37
C GLN A 170 1.01 -0.70 12.76
N GLN A 171 1.33 -1.73 13.54
CA GLN A 171 1.90 -2.99 13.06
C GLN A 171 1.15 -4.17 13.67
N LEU A 172 0.77 -5.13 12.85
CA LEU A 172 0.06 -6.36 13.24
C LEU A 172 0.81 -7.58 12.71
N ILE A 173 1.02 -8.55 13.59
CA ILE A 173 1.26 -9.94 13.20
C ILE A 173 -0.05 -10.68 13.45
N LEU A 174 -0.62 -11.27 12.40
CA LEU A 174 -1.81 -12.10 12.50
C LEU A 174 -1.41 -13.56 12.33
N VAL A 175 -1.70 -14.38 13.33
CA VAL A 175 -1.43 -15.82 13.34
C VAL A 175 -2.76 -16.55 13.33
N THR A 176 -3.06 -17.21 12.22
CA THR A 176 -4.32 -17.94 12.03
C THR A 176 -4.08 -19.42 11.84
N ALA A 177 -5.08 -20.21 12.22
CA ALA A 177 -5.13 -21.63 11.94
C ALA A 177 -6.57 -22.00 11.56
N ASN A 178 -6.74 -22.99 10.68
CA ASN A 178 -8.05 -23.42 10.19
C ASN A 178 -9.01 -23.81 11.34
N ASP A 179 -8.47 -24.36 12.41
CA ASP A 179 -9.21 -24.76 13.60
C ASP A 179 -8.33 -24.73 14.87
N TYR A 180 -8.91 -25.17 15.98
CA TYR A 180 -8.23 -25.24 17.27
C TYR A 180 -7.19 -26.36 17.39
N GLY A 181 -7.35 -27.48 16.68
CA GLY A 181 -6.61 -28.72 16.91
C GLY A 181 -5.41 -28.93 16.00
N THR A 182 -5.18 -28.02 15.05
CA THR A 182 -4.04 -28.08 14.13
C THR A 182 -2.84 -27.29 14.65
N SER A 183 -1.65 -27.85 14.45
CA SER A 183 -0.38 -27.17 14.77
C SER A 183 0.20 -26.36 13.61
N LYS A 184 -0.42 -26.42 12.42
CA LYS A 184 -0.04 -25.57 11.28
C LYS A 184 -0.76 -24.24 11.38
N ALA A 185 -0.05 -23.17 11.10
CA ALA A 185 -0.58 -21.82 11.12
C ALA A 185 -0.13 -21.03 9.88
N GLU A 186 -0.92 -20.04 9.51
CA GLU A 186 -0.54 -18.97 8.60
C GLU A 186 -0.15 -17.73 9.42
N ILE A 187 0.97 -17.10 9.05
CA ILE A 187 1.44 -15.85 9.64
C ILE A 187 1.37 -14.77 8.58
N GLN A 188 0.56 -13.77 8.84
CA GLN A 188 0.44 -12.57 8.01
C GLN A 188 1.00 -11.37 8.78
N THR A 189 1.54 -10.40 8.05
CA THR A 189 2.14 -9.18 8.62
C THR A 189 1.54 -7.97 7.96
N PHE A 190 1.04 -7.03 8.76
CA PHE A 190 0.37 -5.84 8.27
C PHE A 190 0.94 -4.58 8.90
N GLU A 191 1.01 -3.53 8.08
CA GLU A 191 1.36 -2.19 8.54
C GLU A 191 0.27 -1.19 8.14
N LYS A 192 -0.15 -0.37 9.10
CA LYS A 192 -1.20 0.61 8.90
C LYS A 192 -0.64 1.88 8.27
N ARG A 193 -1.25 2.34 7.16
CA ARG A 193 -0.95 3.62 6.50
C ARG A 193 -2.27 4.30 6.19
N ASN A 194 -2.44 5.58 6.57
CA ASN A 194 -3.68 6.33 6.33
C ASN A 194 -4.96 5.59 6.76
N ASN A 195 -4.93 4.92 7.92
CA ASN A 195 -6.01 4.10 8.46
C ASN A 195 -6.41 2.84 7.67
N LYS A 196 -5.59 2.42 6.69
CA LYS A 196 -5.75 1.18 5.94
C LYS A 196 -4.61 0.21 6.28
N TRP A 197 -4.90 -1.09 6.42
CA TRP A 197 -3.88 -2.10 6.66
C TRP A 197 -3.32 -2.63 5.34
N TYR A 198 -1.99 -2.72 5.26
CA TYR A 198 -1.29 -3.22 4.08
C TYR A 198 -0.46 -4.45 4.44
N PRO A 199 -0.55 -5.55 3.67
CA PRO A 199 0.37 -6.67 3.84
C PRO A 199 1.81 -6.21 3.59
N VAL A 200 2.73 -6.65 4.44
CA VAL A 200 4.15 -6.29 4.37
C VAL A 200 4.95 -7.36 3.63
N TYR A 201 4.68 -8.61 3.95
CA TYR A 201 5.27 -9.79 3.33
C TYR A 201 4.18 -10.71 2.79
N ALA A 202 4.56 -11.61 1.87
CA ALA A 202 3.70 -12.74 1.52
C ALA A 202 3.35 -13.54 2.79
N ALA A 203 2.15 -14.12 2.83
CA ALA A 203 1.73 -14.97 3.93
C ALA A 203 2.75 -16.10 4.14
N MET A 204 3.17 -16.27 5.39
CA MET A 204 4.23 -17.19 5.78
C MET A 204 3.62 -18.43 6.39
N GLN A 205 4.05 -19.61 5.96
CA GLN A 205 3.73 -20.83 6.67
C GLN A 205 4.48 -20.87 8.01
N GLY A 206 3.78 -21.26 9.06
CA GLY A 206 4.36 -21.49 10.36
C GLY A 206 3.64 -22.54 11.17
N TYR A 207 3.98 -22.56 12.45
CA TYR A 207 3.55 -23.57 13.40
C TYR A 207 3.20 -22.93 14.74
N ILE A 208 2.23 -23.50 15.41
CA ILE A 208 1.84 -23.19 16.78
C ILE A 208 2.06 -24.43 17.66
N GLY A 209 1.53 -24.41 18.88
CA GLY A 209 1.58 -25.54 19.80
C GLY A 209 1.14 -26.85 19.12
N ARG A 210 1.76 -27.96 19.53
CA ARG A 210 1.45 -29.31 19.04
C ARG A 210 -0.05 -29.62 18.99
N ASN A 211 -0.79 -29.12 19.98
CA ASN A 211 -2.23 -29.33 20.14
C ASN A 211 -3.07 -28.16 19.55
N GLY A 212 -2.44 -27.27 18.78
CA GLY A 212 -3.04 -26.07 18.20
C GLY A 212 -3.27 -24.95 19.22
N PHE A 213 -4.38 -24.22 19.08
CA PHE A 213 -4.77 -23.15 20.00
C PHE A 213 -5.43 -23.70 21.26
N ALA A 214 -5.21 -23.03 22.40
CA ALA A 214 -5.84 -23.40 23.66
C ALA A 214 -7.21 -22.72 23.81
N TYR A 215 -8.22 -23.48 24.24
CA TYR A 215 -9.45 -22.88 24.80
C TYR A 215 -9.15 -22.16 26.12
N THR A 216 -8.42 -22.87 26.99
CA THR A 216 -7.87 -22.40 28.26
C THR A 216 -6.43 -22.86 28.33
N MET A 217 -5.52 -21.94 28.61
CA MET A 217 -4.09 -22.25 28.72
C MET A 217 -3.77 -22.97 30.03
N ALA A 218 -2.74 -23.81 29.98
CA ALA A 218 -2.19 -24.51 31.13
C ALA A 218 -0.68 -24.75 30.93
N GLU A 219 0.09 -24.72 32.02
CA GLU A 219 1.52 -25.07 31.99
C GLU A 219 1.72 -26.48 31.45
N GLY A 220 2.63 -26.64 30.48
CA GLY A 220 2.87 -27.91 29.80
C GLY A 220 1.74 -28.41 28.87
N GLY A 221 0.70 -27.59 28.62
CA GLY A 221 -0.47 -27.97 27.80
C GLY A 221 -0.20 -28.15 26.30
N LYS A 222 0.95 -27.71 25.80
CA LYS A 222 1.40 -27.83 24.40
C LYS A 222 0.49 -27.16 23.36
N SER A 223 -0.39 -26.27 23.79
CA SER A 223 -1.22 -25.42 22.93
C SER A 223 -0.72 -23.98 23.01
N SER A 224 -0.88 -23.22 21.92
CA SER A 224 -0.58 -21.79 21.89
C SER A 224 -1.74 -20.95 22.43
N PRO A 225 -1.44 -19.82 23.07
CA PRO A 225 -2.48 -18.95 23.60
C PRO A 225 -3.22 -18.24 22.46
N ARG A 226 -4.55 -18.31 22.47
CA ARG A 226 -5.39 -17.46 21.62
C ARG A 226 -5.58 -16.10 22.29
N GLY A 227 -5.45 -15.03 21.52
CA GLY A 227 -5.66 -13.68 22.03
C GLY A 227 -4.91 -12.60 21.26
N LYS A 228 -5.00 -11.39 21.80
CA LYS A 228 -4.25 -10.22 21.37
C LYS A 228 -3.19 -9.89 22.41
N TYR A 229 -1.93 -9.80 21.98
CA TYR A 229 -0.79 -9.58 22.88
C TYR A 229 0.11 -8.48 22.34
N THR A 230 0.74 -7.76 23.27
CA THR A 230 1.86 -6.87 22.92
C THR A 230 3.12 -7.69 22.68
N ILE A 231 4.04 -7.13 21.89
CA ILE A 231 5.32 -7.74 21.61
C ILE A 231 6.37 -7.20 22.58
N GLY A 232 7.08 -8.13 23.23
CA GLY A 232 8.10 -7.83 24.24
C GLY A 232 9.50 -7.72 23.67
N THR A 233 10.48 -8.08 24.51
CA THR A 233 11.90 -8.01 24.18
C THR A 233 12.25 -9.05 23.11
N ALA A 234 12.95 -8.62 22.06
CA ALA A 234 13.59 -9.49 21.10
C ALA A 234 14.84 -10.13 21.70
N PHE A 235 15.21 -11.31 21.22
CA PHE A 235 16.36 -12.04 21.71
C PHE A 235 17.05 -12.86 20.63
N GLY A 236 18.22 -13.38 20.97
CA GLY A 236 18.89 -14.39 20.15
C GLY A 236 20.22 -14.85 20.75
N ARG A 237 20.73 -15.99 20.29
CA ARG A 237 22.07 -16.49 20.66
C ARG A 237 23.20 -15.65 20.05
N TYR A 238 22.89 -14.89 19.00
CA TYR A 238 23.82 -14.02 18.28
C TYR A 238 23.56 -12.54 18.59
N GLY A 239 24.28 -11.64 17.92
CA GLY A 239 24.06 -10.19 18.06
C GLY A 239 22.73 -9.72 17.44
N ASN A 240 22.32 -8.49 17.76
CA ASN A 240 21.07 -7.90 17.26
C ASN A 240 21.01 -7.99 15.71
N PRO A 241 19.96 -8.60 15.13
CA PRO A 241 19.85 -8.81 13.68
C PRO A 241 19.43 -7.55 12.89
N GLY A 242 19.36 -6.39 13.55
CA GLY A 242 18.83 -5.13 13.01
C GLY A 242 17.41 -4.79 13.48
N THR A 243 16.93 -5.39 14.57
CA THR A 243 15.63 -5.06 15.16
C THR A 243 15.66 -3.73 15.91
N LYS A 244 14.54 -3.02 15.89
CA LYS A 244 14.30 -1.81 16.69
C LYS A 244 13.70 -2.11 18.06
N LEU A 245 13.25 -3.34 18.29
CA LEU A 245 12.81 -3.78 19.62
C LEU A 245 13.98 -3.78 20.60
N PRO A 246 13.73 -3.66 21.91
CA PRO A 246 14.73 -4.02 22.91
C PRO A 246 15.29 -5.41 22.60
N TYR A 247 16.62 -5.57 22.62
CA TYR A 247 17.28 -6.82 22.25
C TYR A 247 18.14 -7.35 23.39
N ARG A 248 17.94 -8.63 23.75
CA ARG A 248 18.77 -9.35 24.73
C ARG A 248 19.50 -10.51 24.06
N GLN A 249 20.83 -10.47 24.09
CA GLN A 249 21.64 -11.60 23.67
C GLN A 249 21.61 -12.70 24.74
N ILE A 250 21.38 -13.93 24.30
CA ILE A 250 21.32 -15.14 25.12
C ILE A 250 22.74 -15.63 25.42
N THR A 251 22.97 -16.00 26.67
CA THR A 251 24.16 -16.67 27.18
C THR A 251 23.84 -18.12 27.56
N SER A 252 24.87 -18.94 27.81
CA SER A 252 24.71 -20.33 28.28
C SER A 252 24.01 -20.46 29.65
N ASN A 253 23.95 -19.37 30.42
CA ASN A 253 23.32 -19.34 31.73
C ASN A 253 21.86 -18.90 31.68
N ASP A 254 21.39 -18.35 30.57
CA ASP A 254 20.03 -17.80 30.47
C ASP A 254 18.97 -18.91 30.42
N VAL A 255 17.93 -18.73 31.23
CA VAL A 255 16.77 -19.63 31.35
C VAL A 255 15.47 -18.83 31.50
N TRP A 256 14.34 -19.45 31.16
CA TRP A 256 13.02 -18.92 31.48
C TRP A 256 12.35 -19.82 32.51
N VAL A 257 12.01 -19.29 33.68
CA VAL A 257 11.46 -20.11 34.78
C VAL A 257 10.04 -20.52 34.46
N ASP A 258 9.81 -21.83 34.31
CA ASP A 258 8.51 -22.46 34.04
C ASP A 258 7.90 -23.12 35.30
N ASP A 259 8.63 -23.13 36.42
CA ASP A 259 8.15 -23.61 37.73
C ASP A 259 7.07 -22.68 38.29
N SER A 260 5.81 -23.10 38.22
CA SER A 260 4.65 -22.34 38.71
C SER A 260 4.61 -22.12 40.22
N ASN A 261 5.39 -22.86 41.00
CA ASN A 261 5.53 -22.64 42.44
C ASN A 261 6.62 -21.62 42.78
N SER A 262 7.46 -21.23 41.81
CA SER A 262 8.53 -20.27 42.02
C SER A 262 7.98 -18.84 42.07
N SER A 263 8.51 -18.04 43.00
CA SER A 263 8.32 -16.58 43.01
C SER A 263 8.94 -15.88 41.80
N LEU A 264 9.64 -16.60 40.92
CA LEU A 264 10.19 -16.14 39.64
C LEU A 264 9.47 -16.75 38.42
N TYR A 265 8.34 -17.45 38.62
CA TYR A 265 7.56 -18.05 37.54
C TYR A 265 7.29 -17.10 36.37
N ASN A 266 7.44 -17.60 35.15
CA ASN A 266 7.29 -16.89 33.89
C ASN A 266 8.21 -15.65 33.77
N THR A 267 9.47 -15.78 34.19
CA THR A 267 10.49 -14.73 34.02
C THR A 267 11.81 -15.25 33.49
N TRP A 268 12.54 -14.40 32.76
CA TRP A 268 13.88 -14.68 32.29
C TRP A 268 14.91 -14.51 33.42
N GLN A 269 15.57 -15.61 33.80
CA GLN A 269 16.59 -15.68 34.86
C GLN A 269 17.93 -16.20 34.34
N GLN A 270 18.94 -16.23 35.22
CA GLN A 270 20.25 -16.83 34.94
C GLN A 270 20.58 -17.92 35.95
N LYS A 271 21.13 -19.04 35.47
CA LYS A 271 21.72 -20.12 36.27
C LYS A 271 22.86 -19.58 37.16
N PRO A 272 23.21 -20.31 38.25
CA PRO A 272 22.56 -21.53 38.74
C PRO A 272 21.23 -21.27 39.44
N ALA A 273 20.36 -22.28 39.55
CA ALA A 273 19.05 -22.13 40.18
C ALA A 273 19.14 -21.75 41.67
N ASN A 274 20.04 -22.39 42.43
CA ASN A 274 20.27 -22.15 43.86
C ASN A 274 18.98 -22.16 44.69
N GLY A 275 18.07 -23.10 44.42
CA GLY A 275 16.79 -23.23 45.13
C GLY A 275 15.71 -22.21 44.77
N ARG A 276 15.97 -21.31 43.79
CA ARG A 276 14.99 -20.29 43.36
C ARG A 276 13.85 -20.86 42.51
N TRP A 277 14.07 -22.00 41.86
CA TRP A 277 13.10 -22.73 41.04
C TRP A 277 13.52 -24.19 40.91
N SER A 278 12.57 -25.05 40.58
CA SER A 278 12.77 -26.49 40.36
C SER A 278 12.90 -26.85 38.88
N SER A 279 12.30 -26.04 37.99
CA SER A 279 12.38 -26.19 36.54
C SER A 279 12.49 -24.82 35.86
N ALA A 280 13.18 -24.80 34.71
CA ALA A 280 13.26 -23.66 33.83
C ALA A 280 13.63 -24.11 32.42
N GLU A 281 13.06 -23.45 31.42
CA GLU A 281 13.37 -23.63 30.02
C GLU A 281 14.75 -23.08 29.69
N ASN A 282 15.56 -23.84 28.95
CA ASN A 282 16.90 -23.42 28.56
C ASN A 282 16.84 -22.47 27.36
N MET A 283 17.30 -21.23 27.52
CA MET A 283 17.25 -20.25 26.42
C MET A 283 18.34 -20.49 25.37
N ASN A 284 19.47 -21.12 25.73
CA ASN A 284 20.58 -21.34 24.82
C ASN A 284 20.37 -22.59 23.93
N ILE A 285 19.39 -22.54 23.04
CA ILE A 285 19.08 -23.61 22.06
C ILE A 285 18.96 -23.04 20.63
N PRO A 286 19.17 -23.86 19.57
CA PRO A 286 19.12 -23.40 18.18
C PRO A 286 17.82 -22.72 17.74
N GLN A 287 16.69 -23.15 18.28
CA GLN A 287 15.37 -22.56 18.03
C GLN A 287 15.29 -21.08 18.45
N TYR A 288 16.14 -20.68 19.40
CA TYR A 288 16.25 -19.32 19.94
C TYR A 288 17.47 -18.57 19.40
N ASP A 289 17.97 -18.99 18.24
CA ASP A 289 18.93 -18.19 17.48
C ASP A 289 18.45 -16.76 17.30
N TYR A 290 17.15 -16.59 17.03
CA TYR A 290 16.44 -15.33 17.04
C TYR A 290 14.97 -15.56 17.43
N GLY A 291 14.38 -14.59 18.11
CA GLY A 291 12.96 -14.59 18.44
C GLY A 291 12.55 -13.34 19.23
N PHE A 292 11.31 -13.31 19.69
CA PHE A 292 10.84 -12.30 20.63
C PHE A 292 9.83 -12.87 21.61
N VAL A 293 9.69 -12.21 22.76
CA VAL A 293 8.69 -12.55 23.76
C VAL A 293 7.30 -12.10 23.30
N ILE A 294 6.34 -13.01 23.31
CA ILE A 294 4.92 -12.65 23.24
C ILE A 294 4.51 -12.37 24.68
N ASN A 295 3.98 -11.18 24.98
CA ASN A 295 3.62 -10.78 26.34
C ASN A 295 2.32 -11.46 26.83
N TYR A 296 2.35 -12.78 26.87
CA TYR A 296 1.33 -13.63 27.46
C TYR A 296 1.66 -13.88 28.94
N ASN A 297 0.61 -13.92 29.78
CA ASN A 297 0.71 -14.20 31.22
C ASN A 297 1.75 -13.31 31.94
N THR A 298 1.78 -12.01 31.63
CA THR A 298 2.71 -11.04 32.25
C THR A 298 2.43 -10.78 33.73
N GLU A 299 1.21 -11.07 34.19
CA GLU A 299 0.83 -11.09 35.61
C GLU A 299 1.37 -12.31 36.35
N ARG A 300 1.89 -13.30 35.61
CA ARG A 300 2.55 -14.50 36.13
C ARG A 300 1.60 -15.35 36.97
N ILE A 301 0.36 -15.49 36.50
CA ILE A 301 -0.66 -16.35 37.09
C ILE A 301 -0.17 -17.79 37.04
N ALA A 302 0.11 -18.37 38.20
CA ALA A 302 0.68 -19.70 38.33
C ALA A 302 -0.12 -20.74 37.55
N GLY A 303 0.56 -21.53 36.71
CA GLY A 303 -0.04 -22.61 35.95
C GLY A 303 -0.78 -22.19 34.68
N ALA A 304 -0.89 -20.88 34.38
CA ALA A 304 -1.54 -20.40 33.16
C ALA A 304 -0.66 -20.56 31.90
N GLY A 305 0.55 -21.10 32.01
CA GLY A 305 1.49 -21.23 30.90
C GLY A 305 2.58 -20.16 30.95
N SER A 306 3.78 -20.54 30.52
CA SER A 306 4.98 -19.71 30.56
C SER A 306 5.77 -19.79 29.25
N ALA A 307 6.82 -18.98 29.12
CA ALA A 307 7.79 -19.05 28.02
C ALA A 307 7.14 -19.02 26.61
N ILE A 308 6.18 -18.12 26.40
CA ILE A 308 5.52 -17.99 25.09
C ILE A 308 6.31 -17.01 24.22
N PHE A 309 6.91 -17.55 23.16
CA PHE A 309 7.76 -16.82 22.24
C PHE A 309 7.29 -16.94 20.80
N PHE A 310 7.81 -16.04 19.97
CA PHE A 310 7.81 -16.16 18.53
C PHE A 310 9.26 -16.45 18.08
N HIS A 311 9.52 -17.63 17.50
CA HIS A 311 10.90 -18.08 17.29
C HIS A 311 11.06 -18.99 16.06
N ILE A 312 12.28 -19.53 15.88
CA ILE A 312 12.65 -20.35 14.73
C ILE A 312 12.23 -21.81 14.96
N SER A 313 11.44 -22.37 14.04
CA SER A 313 11.18 -23.81 13.94
C SER A 313 10.49 -24.12 12.62
N ASP A 314 10.76 -25.31 12.07
CA ASP A 314 10.06 -25.86 10.90
C ASP A 314 9.03 -26.94 11.31
N MET A 315 8.69 -26.99 12.61
CA MET A 315 7.70 -27.91 13.18
C MET A 315 6.99 -27.28 14.38
N TYR A 316 5.94 -27.96 14.86
CA TYR A 316 5.15 -27.56 16.02
C TYR A 316 6.00 -27.27 17.27
N THR A 317 5.45 -26.44 18.15
CA THR A 317 6.08 -26.04 19.42
C THR A 317 5.33 -26.67 20.61
N TYR A 318 5.72 -26.33 21.84
CA TYR A 318 4.94 -26.64 23.06
C TYR A 318 4.16 -25.45 23.61
N GLY A 319 3.87 -24.44 22.77
CA GLY A 319 3.02 -23.30 23.11
C GLY A 319 3.42 -22.00 22.41
N CYS A 320 4.64 -21.93 21.91
CA CYS A 320 5.15 -20.83 21.10
C CYS A 320 4.56 -20.78 19.69
N THR A 321 4.86 -19.69 19.00
CA THR A 321 4.63 -19.53 17.57
C THR A 321 5.96 -19.61 16.85
N ALA A 322 6.02 -20.31 15.73
CA ALA A 322 7.27 -20.49 15.03
C ALA A 322 7.13 -20.46 13.51
N ILE A 323 8.19 -19.97 12.88
CA ILE A 323 8.34 -19.85 11.43
C ILE A 323 9.81 -20.10 11.07
N SER A 324 10.11 -20.17 9.77
CA SER A 324 11.48 -20.35 9.29
C SER A 324 12.43 -19.24 9.77
N ARG A 325 13.73 -19.55 9.85
CA ARG A 325 14.77 -18.59 10.27
C ARG A 325 14.73 -17.29 9.48
N GLU A 326 14.64 -17.39 8.16
CA GLU A 326 14.62 -16.23 7.27
C GLU A 326 13.44 -15.32 7.59
N ASN A 327 12.26 -15.91 7.77
CA ASN A 327 11.06 -15.16 8.08
C ASN A 327 11.12 -14.52 9.49
N VAL A 328 11.68 -15.19 10.51
CA VAL A 328 11.91 -14.57 11.83
C VAL A 328 12.80 -13.33 11.72
N LEU A 329 13.88 -13.41 10.95
CA LEU A 329 14.79 -12.29 10.74
C LEU A 329 14.09 -11.12 10.03
N SER A 330 13.27 -11.40 9.01
CA SER A 330 12.47 -10.38 8.33
C SER A 330 11.49 -9.69 9.27
N VAL A 331 10.72 -10.47 10.05
CA VAL A 331 9.77 -9.93 11.04
C VAL A 331 10.49 -9.07 12.08
N LEU A 332 11.60 -9.54 12.66
CA LEU A 332 12.36 -8.79 13.67
C LEU A 332 12.89 -7.45 13.17
N ARG A 333 13.39 -7.39 11.93
CA ARG A 333 13.90 -6.15 11.33
C ARG A 333 12.79 -5.16 10.99
N TRP A 334 11.60 -5.67 10.69
CA TRP A 334 10.43 -4.85 10.38
C TRP A 334 9.77 -4.25 11.63
N LEU A 335 9.69 -5.01 12.73
CA LEU A 335 9.05 -4.57 13.96
C LEU A 335 9.67 -3.29 14.53
N ASN A 336 8.81 -2.34 14.89
CA ASN A 336 9.18 -1.02 15.38
C ASN A 336 8.33 -0.66 16.61
N PRO A 337 8.91 -0.56 17.83
CA PRO A 337 8.14 -0.25 19.04
C PRO A 337 7.40 1.09 18.97
N ALA A 338 7.89 2.07 18.19
CA ALA A 338 7.19 3.34 17.99
C ALA A 338 5.87 3.22 17.21
N LYS A 339 5.63 2.07 16.57
CA LYS A 339 4.39 1.75 15.84
C LYS A 339 3.43 0.88 16.66
N SER A 340 3.70 0.69 17.96
CA SER A 340 2.88 -0.10 18.88
C SER A 340 2.50 -1.47 18.28
N PRO A 341 3.48 -2.33 17.95
CA PRO A 341 3.20 -3.57 17.27
C PRO A 341 2.40 -4.53 18.16
N VAL A 342 1.46 -5.24 17.55
CA VAL A 342 0.58 -6.19 18.23
C VAL A 342 0.59 -7.53 17.49
N ILE A 343 0.42 -8.62 18.24
CA ILE A 343 0.20 -9.96 17.68
C ILE A 343 -1.19 -10.44 18.07
N VAL A 344 -1.98 -10.87 17.08
CA VAL A 344 -3.27 -11.54 17.26
C VAL A 344 -3.10 -12.98 16.84
N GLN A 345 -3.52 -13.91 17.69
CA GLN A 345 -3.41 -15.34 17.44
C GLN A 345 -4.74 -16.01 17.69
N THR A 346 -5.33 -16.64 16.68
CA THR A 346 -6.68 -17.19 16.81
C THR A 346 -7.02 -18.15 15.67
N PRO A 347 -7.95 -19.11 15.87
CA PRO A 347 -8.58 -19.79 14.74
C PRO A 347 -9.29 -18.81 13.82
N GLU A 348 -9.34 -19.10 12.51
CA GLU A 348 -10.00 -18.25 11.51
C GLU A 348 -11.46 -17.95 11.84
N SER A 349 -12.17 -18.93 12.42
CA SER A 349 -13.58 -18.81 12.82
C SER A 349 -13.83 -17.76 13.93
N GLU A 350 -12.77 -17.28 14.58
CA GLU A 350 -12.82 -16.34 15.70
C GLU A 350 -12.25 -14.96 15.37
N LEU A 351 -11.80 -14.69 14.14
CA LEU A 351 -11.25 -13.38 13.73
C LEU A 351 -12.20 -12.21 14.06
N LYS A 352 -13.51 -12.42 13.92
CA LYS A 352 -14.57 -11.45 14.22
C LYS A 352 -14.64 -10.97 15.68
N TYR A 353 -13.87 -11.55 16.60
CA TYR A 353 -13.84 -11.17 18.02
C TYR A 353 -12.66 -10.24 18.37
N TYR A 354 -11.81 -9.95 17.41
CA TYR A 354 -10.63 -9.09 17.54
C TYR A 354 -10.78 -7.85 16.68
#